data_AF-A0A0K8QTQ2-F1
#
_entry.id   AF-A0A0K8QTQ2-F1
#
_cell.length_a   1.000
_cell.length_b   1.000
_cell.length_c   1.000
_cell.angle_alpha   90.00
_cell.angle_beta   90.00
_cell.angle_gamma   90.00
#
_symmetry.space_group_name_H-M   'P 1'
#
loop_
_entity.id
_entity.type
_entity.pdbx_description
1 polymer ?
#
loop_
_entity_poly.entity_id
_entity_poly.type
_entity_poly.pdbx_seq_one_letter_code
_entity_poly.pdbx_strand_id
1 'polypeptide(L)'
;MKQRKIRNGILLITLLLLSPFIKAQQPNPPGQVKPGEKAVNEAYLFAHMLHQDYGRLYYSVSLDGLHWKSLNGKKRVFNDYRGHPDISKGHDGRYYIAGNTSDSSPDINIWVSEDLITWTLHHTYTPDLKSTPGYSEALQRIGAPKIYYDGNTSQYIMTWHTPHKEGSREDPERYWASQRTLYVLSKDLKNFPSQPTKLFDWNMGTIDVFIRKIGEHYYAVIKDEVYPTLYWVTGKTIRISRAPSLTGPYSEPSAPISPNFREAPMLIPSPDNKIWYMYYEQYPGVSYGLSIADNMNGPWYQASGYTFFSDWDKYSFPDSVRHGCMITISKAEYDRLANHFGLDE
;
A
#
# COMPACT_ATOMS: atom_id res chain seq x y z
N MET A 1 20.10 -1.49 86.30
CA MET A 1 20.26 -0.14 85.75
C MET A 1 21.10 -0.19 84.47
N LYS A 2 20.45 -0.16 83.28
CA LYS A 2 20.90 0.36 81.97
C LYS A 2 20.19 -0.37 80.82
N GLN A 3 19.23 0.35 80.23
CA GLN A 3 18.56 0.07 78.96
C GLN A 3 19.51 0.30 77.77
N ARG A 4 19.30 -0.42 76.66
CA ARG A 4 19.31 0.14 75.29
C ARG A 4 18.69 -0.83 74.28
N LYS A 5 17.47 -0.51 73.85
CA LYS A 5 17.06 -0.14 72.48
C LYS A 5 16.94 -1.30 71.48
N ILE A 6 15.74 -1.88 71.43
CA ILE A 6 15.19 -2.50 70.21
C ILE A 6 14.03 -1.60 69.77
N ARG A 7 14.28 -0.73 68.81
CA ARG A 7 13.26 -0.05 68.00
C ARG A 7 13.97 0.39 66.73
N ASN A 8 13.67 -0.29 65.63
CA ASN A 8 13.70 0.18 64.24
C ASN A 8 13.66 -1.07 63.37
N GLY A 9 12.48 -1.47 62.92
CA GLY A 9 12.38 -2.65 62.07
C GLY A 9 11.02 -2.95 61.49
N ILE A 10 10.07 -2.01 61.47
CA ILE A 10 8.82 -2.20 60.73
C ILE A 10 8.34 -0.85 60.22
N LEU A 11 9.02 -0.27 59.23
CA LEU A 11 8.44 0.83 58.45
C LEU A 11 9.16 1.01 57.10
N LEU A 12 9.42 -0.08 56.37
CA LEU A 12 10.02 0.05 55.03
C LEU A 12 9.66 -1.05 54.02
N ILE A 13 8.57 -1.80 54.25
CA ILE A 13 8.13 -2.87 53.33
C ILE A 13 6.73 -2.63 52.75
N THR A 14 6.00 -1.61 53.19
CA THR A 14 4.64 -1.34 52.69
C THR A 14 4.56 -0.40 51.47
N LEU A 15 5.67 0.17 51.00
CA LEU A 15 5.66 1.06 49.83
C LEU A 15 6.01 0.40 48.49
N LEU A 16 6.32 -0.90 48.47
CA LEU A 16 6.69 -1.62 47.24
C LEU A 16 5.56 -2.47 46.63
N LEU A 17 4.42 -2.60 47.30
CA LEU A 17 3.31 -3.49 46.88
C LEU A 17 2.15 -2.78 46.17
N LEU A 18 2.29 -1.48 45.88
CA LEU A 18 1.31 -0.70 45.11
C LEU A 18 1.95 -0.06 43.86
N SER A 19 2.96 -0.70 43.29
CA SER A 19 3.30 -0.40 41.90
C SER A 19 2.15 -0.96 41.05
N PRO A 20 1.32 -0.14 40.38
CA PRO A 20 0.47 -0.69 39.33
C PRO A 20 1.42 -1.44 38.40
N PHE A 21 1.06 -2.65 37.98
CA PHE A 21 1.73 -3.32 36.89
C PHE A 21 1.60 -2.41 35.67
N ILE A 22 2.51 -1.46 35.51
CA ILE A 22 2.68 -0.70 34.29
C ILE A 22 3.19 -1.74 33.31
N LYS A 23 2.25 -2.37 32.59
CA LYS A 23 2.60 -3.20 31.43
C LYS A 23 3.34 -2.27 30.48
N ALA A 24 4.66 -2.43 30.38
CA ALA A 24 5.46 -1.68 29.44
C ALA A 24 4.92 -1.99 28.04
N GLN A 25 4.21 -1.04 27.43
CA GLN A 25 3.64 -1.17 26.11
C GLN A 25 4.08 0.02 25.27
N GLN A 26 4.36 -0.21 24.00
CA GLN A 26 4.63 0.87 23.06
C GLN A 26 3.39 1.76 22.88
N PRO A 27 3.59 3.06 22.57
CA PRO A 27 2.48 3.95 22.24
C PRO A 27 1.62 3.38 21.11
N ASN A 28 0.31 3.64 21.15
CA ASN A 28 -0.57 3.33 20.03
C ASN A 28 -0.23 4.23 18.83
N PRO A 29 -0.39 3.75 17.59
CA PRO A 29 -0.37 4.57 16.40
C PRO A 29 -1.28 5.80 16.56
N PRO A 30 -0.82 7.02 16.23
CA PRO A 30 -1.62 8.22 16.24
C PRO A 30 -2.63 8.20 15.09
N GLY A 31 -3.59 9.13 15.11
CA GLY A 31 -4.56 9.31 14.01
C GLY A 31 -5.95 8.69 14.28
N GLN A 32 -6.12 8.06 15.44
CA GLN A 32 -7.41 7.56 15.90
C GLN A 32 -8.24 8.70 16.51
N VAL A 33 -9.57 8.64 16.36
CA VAL A 33 -10.48 9.61 16.99
C VAL A 33 -10.59 9.38 18.49
N LYS A 34 -10.88 10.44 19.25
CA LYS A 34 -11.14 10.30 20.68
C LYS A 34 -12.49 9.62 20.93
N PRO A 35 -12.68 8.97 22.10
CA PRO A 35 -13.99 8.43 22.46
C PRO A 35 -15.10 9.49 22.35
N GLY A 36 -16.15 9.17 21.58
CA GLY A 36 -17.29 10.06 21.33
C GLY A 36 -17.14 11.02 20.15
N GLU A 37 -15.97 11.11 19.51
CA GLU A 37 -15.79 11.88 18.27
C GLU A 37 -16.09 11.02 17.03
N LYS A 38 -16.62 11.66 15.98
CA LYS A 38 -16.88 11.02 14.70
C LYS A 38 -15.60 11.00 13.84
N ALA A 39 -15.27 9.84 13.27
CA ALA A 39 -14.19 9.73 12.29
C ALA A 39 -14.50 10.49 11.00
N VAL A 40 -13.48 11.15 10.45
CA VAL A 40 -13.53 11.74 9.10
C VAL A 40 -13.47 10.62 8.06
N ASN A 41 -12.56 9.67 8.27
CA ASN A 41 -12.44 8.46 7.48
C ASN A 41 -13.04 7.30 8.28
N GLU A 42 -14.31 6.97 7.99
CA GLU A 42 -15.13 6.08 8.81
C GLU A 42 -14.85 4.59 8.59
N ALA A 43 -14.31 4.22 7.43
CA ALA A 43 -14.03 2.83 7.07
C ALA A 43 -13.02 2.73 5.91
N TYR A 44 -12.46 1.54 5.74
CA TYR A 44 -11.46 1.23 4.75
C TYR A 44 -11.73 -0.12 4.09
N LEU A 45 -11.40 -0.21 2.80
CA LEU A 45 -11.34 -1.46 2.04
C LEU A 45 -9.88 -1.77 1.70
N PHE A 46 -9.46 -2.98 1.97
CA PHE A 46 -8.26 -3.59 1.43
C PHE A 46 -8.68 -4.59 0.37
N ALA A 47 -8.45 -4.25 -0.90
CA ALA A 47 -8.61 -5.16 -2.02
C ALA A 47 -7.26 -5.81 -2.27
N HIS A 48 -7.16 -7.12 -2.08
CA HIS A 48 -5.88 -7.82 -1.95
C HIS A 48 -5.89 -9.21 -2.56
N MET A 49 -4.72 -9.84 -2.55
CA MET A 49 -4.54 -11.23 -2.93
C MET A 49 -4.23 -12.10 -1.71
N LEU A 50 -4.23 -13.41 -1.90
CA LEU A 50 -3.76 -14.38 -0.90
C LEU A 50 -2.54 -15.14 -1.44
N HIS A 51 -1.64 -15.55 -0.55
CA HIS A 51 -0.41 -16.27 -0.94
C HIS A 51 -0.70 -17.56 -1.72
N GLN A 52 -1.68 -18.34 -1.26
CA GLN A 52 -2.10 -19.61 -1.85
C GLN A 52 -2.91 -19.48 -3.15
N ASP A 53 -3.40 -18.27 -3.45
CA ASP A 53 -4.23 -17.98 -4.63
C ASP A 53 -3.84 -16.62 -5.22
N TYR A 54 -2.55 -16.50 -5.50
CA TYR A 54 -1.92 -15.26 -5.95
C TYR A 54 -2.52 -14.79 -7.28
N GLY A 55 -2.75 -13.48 -7.41
CA GLY A 55 -3.38 -12.87 -8.57
C GLY A 55 -4.91 -12.85 -8.54
N ARG A 56 -5.57 -13.22 -7.44
CA ARG A 56 -7.05 -13.23 -7.31
C ARG A 56 -7.55 -12.21 -6.31
N LEU A 57 -8.78 -11.72 -6.51
CA LEU A 57 -9.35 -10.63 -5.70
C LEU A 57 -10.06 -11.14 -4.44
N TYR A 58 -9.59 -10.65 -3.30
CA TYR A 58 -10.15 -10.84 -1.97
C TYR A 58 -10.32 -9.49 -1.29
N TYR A 59 -11.30 -9.39 -0.39
CA TYR A 59 -11.53 -8.18 0.39
C TYR A 59 -11.31 -8.42 1.87
N SER A 60 -10.71 -7.41 2.49
CA SER A 60 -10.72 -7.20 3.93
C SER A 60 -11.15 -5.77 4.22
N VAL A 61 -11.80 -5.54 5.36
CA VAL A 61 -12.30 -4.22 5.76
C VAL A 61 -11.81 -3.84 7.13
N SER A 62 -11.75 -2.54 7.40
CA SER A 62 -11.37 -1.98 8.69
C SER A 62 -12.19 -0.73 9.01
N LEU A 63 -12.41 -0.47 10.30
CA LEU A 63 -13.06 0.75 10.78
C LEU A 63 -12.06 1.76 11.36
N ASP A 64 -10.85 1.32 11.70
CA ASP A 64 -9.79 2.14 12.30
C ASP A 64 -8.55 2.28 11.40
N GLY A 65 -8.52 1.55 10.29
CA GLY A 65 -7.41 1.51 9.35
C GLY A 65 -6.20 0.72 9.87
N LEU A 66 -6.29 0.12 11.06
CA LEU A 66 -5.22 -0.61 11.74
C LEU A 66 -5.53 -2.11 11.88
N HIS A 67 -6.78 -2.47 12.17
CA HIS A 67 -7.21 -3.85 12.37
C HIS A 67 -8.14 -4.27 11.24
N TRP A 68 -7.69 -5.24 10.44
CA TRP A 68 -8.35 -5.67 9.22
C TRP A 68 -9.04 -7.02 9.41
N LYS A 69 -10.27 -7.13 8.91
CA LYS A 69 -11.08 -8.37 8.94
C LYS A 69 -11.38 -8.82 7.53
N SER A 70 -11.19 -10.11 7.24
CA SER A 70 -11.57 -10.69 5.96
C SER A 70 -13.08 -10.68 5.74
N LEU A 71 -13.46 -10.62 4.47
CA LEU A 71 -14.83 -10.84 4.01
C LEU A 71 -14.96 -12.18 3.28
N ASN A 72 -16.20 -12.63 3.11
CA ASN A 72 -16.57 -13.71 2.20
C ASN A 72 -16.00 -15.09 2.57
N GLY A 73 -15.74 -15.37 3.86
CA GLY A 73 -15.15 -16.65 4.29
C GLY A 73 -13.78 -16.90 3.66
N LYS A 74 -12.99 -15.84 3.48
CA LYS A 74 -11.73 -15.83 2.70
C LYS A 74 -11.88 -16.44 1.29
N LYS A 75 -13.01 -16.23 0.62
CA LYS A 75 -13.24 -16.61 -0.80
C LYS A 75 -13.11 -15.41 -1.73
N ARG A 76 -12.80 -15.69 -2.99
CA ARG A 76 -12.71 -14.68 -4.06
C ARG A 76 -14.00 -13.87 -4.11
N VAL A 77 -13.91 -12.55 -4.11
CA VAL A 77 -15.08 -11.66 -4.25
C VAL A 77 -15.47 -11.46 -5.71
N PHE A 78 -14.53 -11.70 -6.63
CA PHE A 78 -14.76 -11.61 -8.06
C PHE A 78 -13.93 -12.64 -8.82
N ASN A 79 -14.59 -13.61 -9.46
CA ASN A 79 -13.92 -14.77 -10.06
C ASN A 79 -13.10 -14.45 -11.32
N ASP A 80 -13.45 -13.41 -12.07
CA ASP A 80 -12.79 -13.11 -13.35
C ASP A 80 -11.56 -12.22 -13.18
N TYR A 81 -11.44 -11.52 -12.04
CA TYR A 81 -10.29 -10.66 -11.78
C TYR A 81 -8.97 -11.44 -11.76
N ARG A 82 -7.95 -10.86 -12.39
CA ARG A 82 -6.56 -11.32 -12.36
C ARG A 82 -5.62 -10.14 -12.15
N GLY A 83 -4.56 -10.34 -11.38
CA GLY A 83 -3.44 -9.40 -11.25
C GLY A 83 -3.33 -8.77 -9.87
N HIS A 84 -2.64 -7.63 -9.80
CA HIS A 84 -2.39 -6.87 -8.58
C HIS A 84 -3.38 -5.72 -8.46
N PRO A 85 -4.35 -5.77 -7.53
CA PRO A 85 -5.45 -4.81 -7.51
C PRO A 85 -4.99 -3.41 -7.10
N ASP A 86 -5.44 -2.42 -7.88
CA ASP A 86 -5.45 -1.01 -7.51
C ASP A 86 -6.76 -0.37 -7.95
N ILE A 87 -7.48 0.19 -6.97
CA ILE A 87 -8.82 0.75 -7.16
C ILE A 87 -8.73 2.27 -7.12
N SER A 88 -9.38 2.92 -8.08
CA SER A 88 -9.56 4.36 -8.12
C SER A 88 -11.03 4.72 -8.30
N LYS A 89 -11.52 5.67 -7.50
CA LYS A 89 -12.83 6.29 -7.75
C LYS A 89 -12.69 7.27 -8.92
N GLY A 90 -13.47 7.04 -9.95
CA GLY A 90 -13.34 7.70 -11.24
C GLY A 90 -14.11 8.99 -11.42
N HIS A 91 -14.03 9.53 -12.63
CA HIS A 91 -14.68 10.76 -13.09
C HIS A 91 -16.20 10.81 -12.88
N ASP A 92 -16.85 9.65 -12.81
CA ASP A 92 -18.29 9.48 -12.71
C ASP A 92 -18.73 8.93 -11.34
N GLY A 93 -17.82 8.90 -10.35
CA GLY A 93 -18.10 8.39 -9.02
C GLY A 93 -18.12 6.87 -8.90
N ARG A 94 -17.91 6.12 -9.99
CA ARG A 94 -17.76 4.65 -9.96
C ARG A 94 -16.33 4.26 -9.59
N TYR A 95 -16.13 3.00 -9.23
CA TYR A 95 -14.82 2.43 -8.92
C TYR A 95 -14.26 1.70 -10.13
N TYR A 96 -12.99 1.96 -10.44
CA TYR A 96 -12.24 1.31 -11.50
C TYR A 96 -11.09 0.53 -10.89
N ILE A 97 -10.85 -0.69 -11.37
CA ILE A 97 -9.76 -1.56 -10.91
C ILE A 97 -8.94 -2.06 -12.10
N ALA A 98 -7.61 -2.00 -11.98
CA ALA A 98 -6.69 -2.54 -12.97
C ALA A 98 -6.24 -3.95 -12.60
N GLY A 99 -5.91 -4.75 -13.61
CA GLY A 99 -5.27 -6.04 -13.42
C GLY A 99 -4.66 -6.59 -14.71
N ASN A 100 -3.82 -7.61 -14.57
CA ASN A 100 -3.16 -8.31 -15.67
C ASN A 100 -3.18 -9.83 -15.37
N THR A 101 -3.27 -10.66 -16.40
CA THR A 101 -3.39 -12.11 -16.21
C THR A 101 -2.12 -12.75 -15.65
N SER A 102 -0.97 -12.20 -16.03
CA SER A 102 0.37 -12.54 -15.56
C SER A 102 1.34 -11.42 -15.98
N ASP A 103 2.56 -11.41 -15.45
CA ASP A 103 3.59 -10.44 -15.87
C ASP A 103 3.92 -10.54 -17.36
N SER A 104 3.74 -11.72 -17.97
CA SER A 104 3.94 -11.95 -19.41
C SER A 104 2.72 -11.63 -20.27
N SER A 105 1.58 -11.29 -19.65
CA SER A 105 0.40 -10.87 -20.38
C SER A 105 0.66 -9.49 -20.97
N PRO A 106 0.38 -9.27 -22.28
CA PRO A 106 0.58 -7.96 -22.89
C PRO A 106 -0.52 -6.96 -22.51
N ASP A 107 -1.57 -7.42 -21.82
CA ASP A 107 -2.83 -6.69 -21.66
C ASP A 107 -3.02 -6.20 -20.22
N ILE A 108 -3.59 -5.01 -20.10
CA ILE A 108 -4.16 -4.46 -18.87
C ILE A 108 -5.68 -4.53 -18.98
N ASN A 109 -6.31 -5.31 -18.10
CA ASN A 109 -7.76 -5.38 -17.97
C ASN A 109 -8.24 -4.35 -16.95
N ILE A 110 -9.26 -3.59 -17.33
CA ILE A 110 -9.85 -2.55 -16.51
C ILE A 110 -11.30 -2.93 -16.27
N TRP A 111 -11.69 -3.05 -15.00
CA TRP A 111 -13.05 -3.35 -14.60
C TRP A 111 -13.67 -2.15 -13.89
N VAL A 112 -14.99 -2.02 -13.97
CA VAL A 112 -15.75 -0.94 -13.34
C VAL A 112 -16.85 -1.50 -12.44
N SER A 113 -17.09 -0.84 -11.31
CA SER A 113 -18.12 -1.18 -10.34
C SER A 113 -18.75 0.07 -9.74
N GLU A 114 -20.06 0.03 -9.52
CA GLU A 114 -20.78 1.10 -8.81
C GLU A 114 -20.77 0.89 -7.29
N ASP A 115 -20.58 -0.35 -6.84
CA ASP A 115 -20.87 -0.76 -5.47
C ASP A 115 -19.73 -1.53 -4.78
N LEU A 116 -18.62 -1.76 -5.50
CA LEU A 116 -17.47 -2.62 -5.14
C LEU A 116 -17.81 -4.12 -5.08
N ILE A 117 -19.04 -4.52 -5.34
CA ILE A 117 -19.50 -5.92 -5.29
C ILE A 117 -19.52 -6.49 -6.70
N THR A 118 -20.23 -5.83 -7.61
CA THR A 118 -20.39 -6.28 -8.99
C THR A 118 -19.39 -5.55 -9.87
N TRP A 119 -18.53 -6.32 -10.54
CA TRP A 119 -17.51 -5.80 -11.46
C TRP A 119 -17.84 -6.20 -12.90
N THR A 120 -17.67 -5.27 -13.84
CA THR A 120 -17.89 -5.50 -15.28
C THR A 120 -16.67 -5.03 -16.07
N LEU A 121 -16.33 -5.75 -17.15
CA LEU A 121 -15.17 -5.40 -17.97
C LEU A 121 -15.46 -4.06 -18.65
N HIS A 122 -14.66 -3.05 -18.34
CA HIS A 122 -14.78 -1.72 -18.91
C HIS A 122 -13.98 -1.60 -20.20
N HIS A 123 -12.75 -2.12 -20.18
CA HIS A 123 -11.83 -2.11 -21.33
C HIS A 123 -10.65 -3.06 -21.12
N THR A 124 -10.01 -3.45 -22.22
CA THR A 124 -8.71 -4.12 -22.22
C THR A 124 -7.76 -3.28 -23.07
N TYR A 125 -6.65 -2.84 -22.47
CA TYR A 125 -5.64 -2.02 -23.12
C TYR A 125 -4.34 -2.81 -23.33
N THR A 126 -3.84 -2.81 -24.56
CA THR A 126 -2.56 -3.44 -24.94
C THR A 126 -1.57 -2.35 -25.35
N PRO A 127 -0.63 -1.92 -24.48
CA PRO A 127 0.34 -0.89 -24.83
C PRO A 127 1.42 -1.40 -25.79
N ASP A 128 1.78 -0.59 -26.79
CA ASP A 128 3.00 -0.79 -27.58
C ASP A 128 4.21 -0.24 -26.80
N LEU A 129 4.88 -1.11 -26.05
CA LEU A 129 6.01 -0.69 -25.21
C LEU A 129 7.22 -0.25 -26.02
N LYS A 130 7.40 -0.76 -27.24
CA LYS A 130 8.54 -0.42 -28.11
C LYS A 130 8.45 1.01 -28.66
N SER A 131 7.23 1.57 -28.71
CA SER A 131 7.01 2.98 -29.07
C SER A 131 7.45 3.98 -27.98
N THR A 132 7.78 3.50 -26.76
CA THR A 132 8.19 4.36 -25.64
C THR A 132 9.49 5.12 -25.97
N PRO A 133 9.48 6.47 -25.97
CA PRO A 133 10.68 7.25 -26.26
C PRO A 133 11.84 6.95 -25.30
N GLY A 134 13.01 6.64 -25.86
CA GLY A 134 14.21 6.31 -25.08
C GLY A 134 14.08 5.05 -24.23
N TYR A 135 13.21 4.11 -24.65
CA TYR A 135 12.99 2.82 -23.99
C TYR A 135 12.45 1.74 -24.95
N SER A 136 12.93 1.73 -26.20
CA SER A 136 12.48 0.82 -27.27
C SER A 136 12.77 -0.66 -27.03
N GLU A 137 13.70 -0.94 -26.12
CA GLU A 137 14.15 -2.26 -25.67
C GLU A 137 13.26 -2.88 -24.58
N ALA A 138 12.17 -2.22 -24.19
CA ALA A 138 11.21 -2.75 -23.24
C ALA A 138 10.71 -4.13 -23.66
N LEU A 139 10.72 -5.08 -22.71
CA LEU A 139 10.10 -6.38 -22.88
C LEU A 139 8.59 -6.23 -22.78
N GLN A 140 7.81 -6.93 -23.60
CA GLN A 140 6.34 -6.89 -23.54
C GLN A 140 5.81 -7.60 -22.29
N ARG A 141 5.94 -6.93 -21.14
CA ARG A 141 5.55 -7.40 -19.82
C ARG A 141 4.87 -6.28 -19.06
N ILE A 142 3.77 -6.61 -18.40
CA ILE A 142 2.95 -5.68 -17.63
C ILE A 142 3.00 -6.09 -16.16
N GLY A 143 3.81 -5.38 -15.38
CA GLY A 143 3.90 -5.58 -13.95
C GLY A 143 2.96 -4.66 -13.18
N ALA A 144 2.07 -5.25 -12.39
CA ALA A 144 1.22 -4.62 -11.36
C ALA A 144 0.68 -3.22 -11.74
N PRO A 145 -0.25 -3.11 -12.70
CA PRO A 145 -0.79 -1.83 -13.13
C PRO A 145 -1.47 -1.08 -11.97
N LYS A 146 -1.37 0.25 -11.97
CA LYS A 146 -2.01 1.16 -10.99
C LYS A 146 -2.84 2.20 -11.74
N ILE A 147 -3.91 2.69 -11.12
CA ILE A 147 -4.81 3.70 -11.69
C ILE A 147 -5.02 4.83 -10.68
N TYR A 148 -4.99 6.05 -11.18
CA TYR A 148 -5.37 7.22 -10.41
C TYR A 148 -6.13 8.22 -11.29
N TYR A 149 -7.34 8.58 -10.87
CA TYR A 149 -8.07 9.70 -11.46
C TYR A 149 -7.71 11.02 -10.76
N ASP A 150 -7.18 11.97 -11.53
CA ASP A 150 -6.92 13.33 -11.08
C ASP A 150 -8.08 14.26 -11.44
N GLY A 151 -8.82 14.71 -10.44
CA GLY A 151 -9.95 15.63 -10.63
C GLY A 151 -9.55 16.99 -11.21
N ASN A 152 -8.33 17.47 -10.94
CA ASN A 152 -7.88 18.79 -11.41
C ASN A 152 -7.67 18.81 -12.93
N THR A 153 -7.08 17.76 -13.49
CA THR A 153 -6.85 17.63 -14.93
C THR A 153 -7.98 16.87 -15.65
N SER A 154 -8.89 16.26 -14.90
CA SER A 154 -9.93 15.34 -15.40
C SER A 154 -9.33 14.22 -16.25
N GLN A 155 -8.22 13.65 -15.78
CA GLN A 155 -7.50 12.58 -16.44
C GLN A 155 -7.17 11.45 -15.47
N TYR A 156 -7.23 10.24 -15.98
CA TYR A 156 -6.56 9.10 -15.38
C TYR A 156 -5.10 9.10 -15.80
N ILE A 157 -4.24 8.79 -14.84
CA ILE A 157 -2.93 8.21 -15.10
C ILE A 157 -2.98 6.72 -14.77
N MET A 158 -2.54 5.90 -15.71
CA MET A 158 -2.35 4.47 -15.51
C MET A 158 -0.86 4.17 -15.61
N THR A 159 -0.28 3.59 -14.55
CA THR A 159 1.13 3.25 -14.48
C THR A 159 1.30 1.73 -14.43
N TRP A 160 2.44 1.23 -14.89
CA TRP A 160 2.88 -0.16 -14.70
C TRP A 160 4.40 -0.20 -14.76
N HIS A 161 5.01 -1.30 -14.35
CA HIS A 161 6.44 -1.49 -14.50
C HIS A 161 6.76 -2.54 -15.57
N THR A 162 7.87 -2.34 -16.26
CA THR A 162 8.35 -3.27 -17.28
C THR A 162 9.90 -3.27 -17.39
N PRO A 163 10.53 -4.45 -17.54
CA PRO A 163 11.98 -4.57 -17.67
C PRO A 163 12.43 -4.33 -19.11
N HIS A 164 13.71 -4.00 -19.29
CA HIS A 164 14.38 -3.95 -20.59
C HIS A 164 15.50 -4.97 -20.74
N LYS A 165 15.69 -5.84 -19.74
CA LYS A 165 16.65 -6.95 -19.79
C LYS A 165 15.98 -8.22 -19.29
N GLU A 166 16.20 -9.32 -20.02
CA GLU A 166 15.89 -10.65 -19.48
C GLU A 166 16.84 -10.96 -18.32
N GLY A 167 16.44 -11.80 -17.36
CA GLY A 167 17.36 -12.32 -16.33
C GLY A 167 18.29 -13.40 -16.89
N SER A 168 19.37 -13.73 -16.18
CA SER A 168 20.13 -14.96 -16.40
C SER A 168 20.39 -15.68 -15.08
N ARG A 169 20.83 -16.94 -15.14
CA ARG A 169 21.15 -17.71 -13.92
C ARG A 169 22.33 -17.08 -13.17
N GLU A 170 23.30 -16.53 -13.91
CA GLU A 170 24.51 -15.90 -13.39
C GLU A 170 24.26 -14.48 -12.87
N ASP A 171 23.21 -13.81 -13.35
CA ASP A 171 22.78 -12.48 -12.93
C ASP A 171 21.24 -12.41 -12.96
N PRO A 172 20.56 -12.93 -11.94
CA PRO A 172 19.10 -12.90 -11.88
C PRO A 172 18.57 -11.50 -11.58
N GLU A 173 19.37 -10.65 -10.95
CA GLU A 173 18.96 -9.31 -10.53
C GLU A 173 18.89 -8.32 -11.69
N ARG A 174 19.63 -8.53 -12.80
CA ARG A 174 19.53 -7.65 -13.98
C ARG A 174 18.12 -7.46 -14.51
N TYR A 175 17.24 -8.45 -14.37
CA TYR A 175 15.84 -8.33 -14.74
C TYR A 175 15.15 -7.26 -13.89
N TRP A 176 15.25 -7.40 -12.57
CA TRP A 176 14.63 -6.52 -11.58
C TRP A 176 15.26 -5.11 -11.58
N ALA A 177 16.58 -5.00 -11.63
CA ALA A 177 17.27 -3.72 -11.78
C ALA A 177 16.92 -2.97 -13.09
N SER A 178 16.47 -3.69 -14.11
CA SER A 178 16.05 -3.11 -15.40
C SER A 178 14.60 -2.61 -15.41
N GLN A 179 13.83 -2.81 -14.34
CA GLN A 179 12.43 -2.35 -14.30
C GLN A 179 12.34 -0.83 -14.42
N ARG A 180 11.44 -0.33 -15.25
CA ARG A 180 11.09 1.09 -15.31
C ARG A 180 9.58 1.25 -15.25
N THR A 181 9.12 2.31 -14.60
CA THR A 181 7.71 2.67 -14.56
C THR A 181 7.34 3.45 -15.81
N LEU A 182 6.37 2.94 -16.56
CA LEU A 182 5.73 3.61 -17.66
C LEU A 182 4.36 4.12 -17.25
N TYR A 183 3.83 5.09 -17.99
CA TYR A 183 2.47 5.55 -17.84
C TYR A 183 1.79 5.87 -19.17
N VAL A 184 0.47 5.88 -19.16
CA VAL A 184 -0.39 6.52 -20.17
C VAL A 184 -1.46 7.37 -19.50
N LEU A 185 -2.01 8.30 -20.27
CA LEU A 185 -3.13 9.13 -19.84
C LEU A 185 -4.40 8.75 -20.60
N SER A 186 -5.53 8.88 -19.92
CA SER A 186 -6.85 8.69 -20.52
C SER A 186 -7.88 9.55 -19.80
N LYS A 187 -8.96 9.94 -20.47
CA LYS A 187 -10.09 10.60 -19.82
C LYS A 187 -11.16 9.62 -19.33
N ASP A 188 -11.21 8.43 -19.92
CA ASP A 188 -12.31 7.48 -19.78
C ASP A 188 -11.88 6.02 -19.57
N LEU A 189 -10.57 5.74 -19.55
CA LEU A 189 -9.98 4.39 -19.49
C LEU A 189 -10.41 3.48 -20.66
N LYS A 190 -10.80 4.06 -21.80
CA LYS A 190 -11.08 3.37 -23.06
C LYS A 190 -10.22 3.88 -24.19
N ASN A 191 -9.98 5.19 -24.21
CA ASN A 191 -9.19 5.86 -25.23
C ASN A 191 -7.84 6.29 -24.61
N PHE A 192 -6.74 5.81 -25.21
CA PHE A 192 -5.37 6.14 -24.82
C PHE A 192 -4.67 6.79 -26.01
N PRO A 193 -4.80 8.13 -26.18
CA PRO A 193 -4.37 8.82 -27.40
C PRO A 193 -2.85 8.97 -27.53
N SER A 194 -2.10 8.66 -26.47
CA SER A 194 -0.65 8.81 -26.42
C SER A 194 0.02 7.47 -26.17
N GLN A 195 1.19 7.29 -26.77
CA GLN A 195 2.05 6.15 -26.51
C GLN A 195 2.54 6.13 -25.04
N PRO A 196 2.91 4.95 -24.51
CA PRO A 196 3.54 4.85 -23.20
C PRO A 196 4.76 5.77 -23.07
N THR A 197 4.95 6.35 -21.89
CA THR A 197 6.08 7.23 -21.58
C THR A 197 6.70 6.81 -20.24
N LYS A 198 8.04 6.91 -20.11
CA LYS A 198 8.69 6.70 -18.80
C LYS A 198 8.24 7.78 -17.82
N LEU A 199 7.88 7.37 -16.60
CA LEU A 199 7.50 8.31 -15.55
C LEU A 199 8.72 9.05 -14.96
N PHE A 200 9.87 8.37 -14.95
CA PHE A 200 11.12 8.89 -14.40
C PHE A 200 12.27 8.72 -15.39
N ASP A 201 13.18 9.68 -15.39
CA ASP A 201 14.43 9.61 -16.16
C ASP A 201 15.59 9.00 -15.35
N TRP A 202 15.31 8.46 -14.17
CA TRP A 202 16.31 7.86 -13.30
C TRP A 202 16.84 6.54 -13.84
N ASN A 203 18.10 6.26 -13.52
CA ASN A 203 18.72 4.98 -13.77
C ASN A 203 18.59 4.04 -12.56
N MET A 204 17.35 3.78 -12.14
CA MET A 204 17.04 2.86 -11.03
C MET A 204 15.84 1.98 -11.38
N GLY A 205 15.82 0.78 -10.79
CA GLY A 205 14.68 -0.12 -10.92
C GLY A 205 13.49 0.40 -10.12
N THR A 206 12.33 0.61 -10.76
CA THR A 206 11.10 1.06 -10.08
C THR A 206 9.94 0.14 -10.38
N ILE A 207 9.27 -0.34 -9.33
CA ILE A 207 8.03 -1.13 -9.44
C ILE A 207 6.95 -0.59 -8.51
N ASP A 208 5.73 -1.11 -8.66
CA ASP A 208 4.56 -0.81 -7.83
C ASP A 208 4.26 0.67 -7.62
N VAL A 209 4.64 1.51 -8.59
CA VAL A 209 4.53 2.95 -8.46
C VAL A 209 3.08 3.38 -8.63
N PHE A 210 2.50 3.95 -7.58
CA PHE A 210 1.20 4.62 -7.64
C PHE A 210 1.37 6.12 -7.36
N ILE A 211 0.43 6.90 -7.91
CA ILE A 211 0.42 8.35 -7.80
C ILE A 211 -0.83 8.79 -7.05
N ARG A 212 -0.68 9.76 -6.14
CA ARG A 212 -1.80 10.45 -5.47
C ARG A 212 -1.53 11.95 -5.43
N LYS A 213 -2.57 12.76 -5.66
CA LYS A 213 -2.55 14.19 -5.33
C LYS A 213 -2.87 14.37 -3.85
N ILE A 214 -2.01 15.09 -3.13
CA ILE A 214 -2.21 15.45 -1.73
C ILE A 214 -1.88 16.94 -1.58
N GLY A 215 -2.90 17.74 -1.24
CA GLY A 215 -2.83 19.19 -1.33
C GLY A 215 -2.57 19.64 -2.77
N GLU A 216 -1.59 20.51 -2.96
CA GLU A 216 -1.21 21.09 -4.26
C GLU A 216 -0.14 20.29 -5.01
N HIS A 217 0.22 19.10 -4.52
CA HIS A 217 1.31 18.31 -5.07
C HIS A 217 0.89 16.89 -5.42
N TYR A 218 1.62 16.31 -6.36
CA TYR A 218 1.50 14.90 -6.73
C TYR A 218 2.66 14.15 -6.09
N TYR A 219 2.35 13.02 -5.48
CA TYR A 219 3.33 12.14 -4.86
C TYR A 219 3.33 10.81 -5.59
N ALA A 220 4.51 10.37 -6.02
CA ALA A 220 4.74 9.01 -6.47
C ALA A 220 5.34 8.22 -5.31
N VAL A 221 4.64 7.18 -4.90
CA VAL A 221 5.16 6.21 -3.93
C VAL A 221 5.79 5.08 -4.72
N ILE A 222 7.04 4.77 -4.43
CA ILE A 222 7.91 3.96 -5.29
C ILE A 222 8.44 2.79 -4.48
N LYS A 223 8.37 1.59 -5.06
CA LYS A 223 9.18 0.47 -4.63
C LYS A 223 10.52 0.55 -5.37
N ASP A 224 11.58 0.86 -4.62
CA ASP A 224 12.97 0.83 -5.09
C ASP A 224 13.39 -0.62 -5.33
N GLU A 225 13.66 -1.00 -6.58
CA GLU A 225 14.07 -2.35 -6.93
C GLU A 225 15.59 -2.56 -6.83
N VAL A 226 16.39 -1.52 -6.57
CA VAL A 226 17.84 -1.65 -6.48
C VAL A 226 18.19 -2.66 -5.38
N TYR A 227 19.03 -3.64 -5.69
CA TYR A 227 19.46 -4.63 -4.72
C TYR A 227 20.45 -4.01 -3.71
N PRO A 228 20.32 -4.28 -2.40
CA PRO A 228 21.24 -3.74 -1.41
C PRO A 228 22.68 -4.21 -1.65
N THR A 229 23.63 -3.30 -1.56
CA THR A 229 25.08 -3.59 -1.63
C THR A 229 25.79 -2.94 -0.44
N LEU A 230 27.09 -3.21 -0.29
CA LEU A 230 27.93 -2.53 0.70
C LEU A 230 27.94 -1.00 0.54
N TYR A 231 27.64 -0.49 -0.65
CA TYR A 231 27.62 0.96 -0.97
C TYR A 231 26.19 1.53 -1.12
N TRP A 232 25.18 0.66 -1.18
CA TRP A 232 23.76 1.02 -1.24
C TRP A 232 22.98 0.13 -0.28
N VAL A 233 23.02 0.46 1.01
CA VAL A 233 22.49 -0.43 2.06
C VAL A 233 20.96 -0.40 2.18
N THR A 234 20.26 0.40 1.38
CA THR A 234 18.82 0.68 1.52
C THR A 234 17.93 0.27 0.33
N GLY A 235 18.41 -0.70 -0.46
CA GLY A 235 17.67 -1.23 -1.60
C GLY A 235 16.42 -2.04 -1.21
N LYS A 236 15.54 -2.31 -2.18
CA LYS A 236 14.26 -3.04 -1.96
C LYS A 236 13.38 -2.32 -0.91
N THR A 237 13.29 -1.00 -0.94
CA THR A 237 12.57 -0.16 0.04
C THR A 237 11.42 0.61 -0.59
N ILE A 238 10.55 1.20 0.25
CA ILE A 238 9.57 2.18 -0.17
C ILE A 238 10.15 3.58 -0.05
N ARG A 239 9.98 4.39 -1.10
CA ARG A 239 10.42 5.79 -1.19
C ARG A 239 9.31 6.67 -1.76
N ILE A 240 9.40 7.97 -1.52
CA ILE A 240 8.44 8.96 -2.02
C ILE A 240 9.16 9.98 -2.88
N SER A 241 8.54 10.35 -4.00
CA SER A 241 8.94 11.50 -4.81
C SER A 241 7.75 12.45 -4.98
N ARG A 242 8.04 13.75 -5.16
CA ARG A 242 7.05 14.82 -5.26
C ARG A 242 7.17 15.55 -6.59
N ALA A 243 6.04 15.96 -7.16
CA ALA A 243 5.95 16.75 -8.38
C ALA A 243 4.91 17.89 -8.26
N PRO A 244 5.07 18.97 -9.05
CA PRO A 244 4.06 20.01 -9.19
C PRO A 244 2.92 19.63 -10.14
N SER A 245 3.09 18.58 -10.96
CA SER A 245 2.07 18.11 -11.92
C SER A 245 1.94 16.59 -11.93
N LEU A 246 0.84 16.09 -12.48
CA LEU A 246 0.50 14.65 -12.54
C LEU A 246 1.59 13.79 -13.18
N THR A 247 2.31 14.34 -14.16
CA THR A 247 3.35 13.62 -14.93
C THR A 247 4.75 14.12 -14.61
N GLY A 248 4.94 14.88 -13.53
CA GLY A 248 6.25 15.37 -13.11
C GLY A 248 6.54 16.85 -13.46
N PRO A 249 7.83 17.24 -13.54
CA PRO A 249 8.98 16.43 -13.16
C PRO A 249 8.90 16.04 -11.69
N TYR A 250 9.25 14.79 -11.40
CA TYR A 250 9.31 14.24 -10.05
C TYR A 250 10.70 14.50 -9.45
N SER A 251 10.76 14.91 -8.18
CA SER A 251 12.02 15.08 -7.44
C SER A 251 12.77 13.75 -7.32
N GLU A 252 14.07 13.77 -7.03
CA GLU A 252 14.77 12.54 -6.62
C GLU A 252 14.02 11.83 -5.46
N PRO A 253 14.03 10.48 -5.42
CA PRO A 253 13.38 9.73 -4.35
C PRO A 253 13.91 10.11 -2.96
N SER A 254 13.02 10.19 -1.99
CA SER A 254 13.36 10.41 -0.59
C SER A 254 14.32 9.34 -0.06
N ALA A 255 14.84 9.57 1.15
CA ALA A 255 15.35 8.47 1.97
C ALA A 255 14.25 7.39 2.12
N PRO A 256 14.63 6.11 2.32
CA PRO A 256 13.68 5.04 2.58
C PRO A 256 12.74 5.37 3.73
N ILE A 257 11.46 5.10 3.51
CA ILE A 257 10.41 5.22 4.55
C ILE A 257 9.99 3.85 5.07
N SER A 258 10.71 2.79 4.68
CA SER A 258 10.52 1.42 5.14
C SER A 258 11.89 0.77 5.41
N PRO A 259 11.93 -0.34 6.17
CA PRO A 259 13.06 -1.27 6.11
C PRO A 259 13.28 -1.82 4.69
N ASN A 260 14.45 -2.42 4.45
CA ASN A 260 14.72 -3.16 3.22
C ASN A 260 13.72 -4.32 3.03
N PHE A 261 13.68 -4.84 1.81
CA PHE A 261 12.93 -6.03 1.47
C PHE A 261 11.43 -5.82 1.71
N ARG A 262 10.91 -4.69 1.20
CA ARG A 262 9.50 -4.27 1.23
C ARG A 262 8.97 -3.96 -0.17
N GLU A 263 7.70 -4.27 -0.41
CA GLU A 263 7.01 -4.11 -1.69
C GLU A 263 5.54 -3.74 -1.52
N ALA A 264 4.82 -3.59 -2.63
CA ALA A 264 3.37 -3.37 -2.65
C ALA A 264 2.89 -2.27 -1.69
N PRO A 265 3.42 -1.03 -1.78
CA PRO A 265 3.05 0.03 -0.85
C PRO A 265 1.58 0.43 -1.01
N MET A 266 0.93 0.79 0.09
CA MET A 266 -0.46 1.24 0.16
C MET A 266 -0.58 2.39 1.14
N LEU A 267 -1.25 3.47 0.73
CA LEU A 267 -1.37 4.70 1.51
C LEU A 267 -2.82 5.01 1.83
N ILE A 268 -3.14 5.16 3.11
CA ILE A 268 -4.45 5.64 3.58
C ILE A 268 -4.28 6.75 4.62
N PRO A 269 -5.21 7.73 4.67
CA PRO A 269 -5.28 8.65 5.80
C PRO A 269 -5.83 7.94 7.04
N SER A 270 -5.51 8.45 8.22
CA SER A 270 -6.03 7.97 9.50
C SER A 270 -7.49 8.36 9.73
N PRO A 271 -8.22 7.73 10.69
CA PRO A 271 -9.60 8.08 11.00
C PRO A 271 -9.86 9.56 11.29
N ASP A 272 -8.94 10.25 11.95
CA ASP A 272 -9.01 11.70 12.23
C ASP A 272 -8.50 12.60 11.08
N ASN A 273 -8.02 11.99 9.99
CA ASN A 273 -7.47 12.64 8.80
C ASN A 273 -6.24 13.53 9.03
N LYS A 274 -5.49 13.30 10.10
CA LYS A 274 -4.27 14.06 10.42
C LYS A 274 -2.98 13.32 10.13
N ILE A 275 -3.05 12.00 10.01
CA ILE A 275 -1.91 11.11 9.89
C ILE A 275 -2.07 10.28 8.61
N TRP A 276 -0.95 9.90 8.01
CA TRP A 276 -0.87 8.94 6.93
C TRP A 276 -0.34 7.61 7.44
N TYR A 277 -1.00 6.54 7.04
CA TYR A 277 -0.55 5.16 7.22
C TYR A 277 -0.04 4.62 5.89
N MET A 278 1.26 4.31 5.83
CA MET A 278 1.92 3.65 4.71
C MET A 278 2.14 2.18 5.05
N TYR A 279 1.30 1.32 4.49
CA TYR A 279 1.47 -0.12 4.57
C TYR A 279 2.37 -0.63 3.45
N TYR A 280 3.09 -1.71 3.72
CA TYR A 280 3.90 -2.41 2.73
C TYR A 280 4.09 -3.87 3.12
N GLU A 281 4.17 -4.73 2.11
CA GLU A 281 4.41 -6.15 2.29
C GLU A 281 5.91 -6.40 2.54
N GLN A 282 6.25 -7.37 3.39
CA GLN A 282 7.59 -7.92 3.53
C GLN A 282 7.85 -9.05 2.51
N TYR A 283 8.85 -8.83 1.67
CA TYR A 283 9.34 -9.79 0.69
C TYR A 283 10.82 -10.12 0.91
N PRO A 284 11.24 -11.38 1.09
CA PRO A 284 10.41 -12.57 1.28
C PRO A 284 9.91 -12.65 2.73
N GLY A 285 8.70 -13.19 2.96
CA GLY A 285 8.27 -13.54 4.31
C GLY A 285 6.78 -13.43 4.66
N VAL A 286 5.93 -12.93 3.76
CA VAL A 286 4.47 -12.78 3.99
C VAL A 286 4.18 -12.16 5.35
N SER A 287 4.52 -10.88 5.49
CA SER A 287 4.18 -10.05 6.65
C SER A 287 3.95 -8.61 6.20
N TYR A 288 3.37 -7.77 7.06
CA TYR A 288 3.09 -6.37 6.76
C TYR A 288 3.80 -5.43 7.74
N GLY A 289 4.41 -4.39 7.19
CA GLY A 289 4.87 -3.25 7.97
C GLY A 289 3.95 -2.05 7.80
N LEU A 290 3.98 -1.17 8.78
CA LEU A 290 3.31 0.12 8.77
C LEU A 290 4.33 1.21 9.10
N SER A 291 4.42 2.23 8.25
CA SER A 291 5.09 3.50 8.59
C SER A 291 4.10 4.65 8.65
N ILE A 292 4.38 5.61 9.52
CA ILE A 292 3.46 6.65 9.93
C ILE A 292 4.14 8.02 9.82
N ALA A 293 3.41 9.00 9.27
CA ALA A 293 3.80 10.41 9.26
C ALA A 293 2.55 11.30 9.25
N ASP A 294 2.67 12.55 9.70
CA ASP A 294 1.60 13.56 9.59
C ASP A 294 1.59 14.26 8.21
N ASN A 295 2.60 14.02 7.39
CA ASN A 295 2.72 14.60 6.05
C ASN A 295 3.59 13.71 5.14
N MET A 296 3.43 13.90 3.82
CA MET A 296 4.12 13.06 2.83
C MET A 296 5.65 13.28 2.75
N ASN A 297 6.15 14.45 3.18
CA ASN A 297 7.59 14.72 3.20
C ASN A 297 8.28 14.11 4.44
N GLY A 298 7.51 13.53 5.36
CA GLY A 298 8.02 12.95 6.60
C GLY A 298 8.37 13.98 7.68
N PRO A 299 9.11 13.59 8.72
CA PRO A 299 9.74 12.27 8.89
C PRO A 299 8.70 11.13 9.02
N TRP A 300 9.07 9.96 8.52
CA TRP A 300 8.31 8.72 8.67
C TRP A 300 8.94 7.85 9.75
N TYR A 301 8.13 7.22 10.58
CA TYR A 301 8.61 6.21 11.52
C TYR A 301 7.84 4.90 11.35
N GLN A 302 8.53 3.77 11.53
CA GLN A 302 7.89 2.47 11.50
C GLN A 302 7.12 2.23 12.81
N ALA A 303 5.83 1.93 12.69
CA ALA A 303 5.06 1.41 13.81
C ALA A 303 5.51 -0.03 14.10
N SER A 304 5.76 -0.29 15.38
CA SER A 304 5.91 -1.65 15.86
C SER A 304 4.52 -2.23 16.18
N GLY A 305 4.26 -3.44 15.69
CA GLY A 305 2.97 -4.10 15.72
C GLY A 305 3.01 -5.32 14.80
N TYR A 306 1.88 -6.03 14.67
CA TYR A 306 1.78 -7.27 13.89
C TYR A 306 2.86 -8.30 14.25
N THR A 307 2.84 -8.66 15.52
CA THR A 307 3.72 -9.60 16.20
C THR A 307 2.98 -10.90 16.49
N PHE A 308 3.67 -11.87 17.08
CA PHE A 308 3.02 -13.10 17.59
C PHE A 308 2.42 -12.93 19.00
N PHE A 309 2.39 -11.70 19.53
CA PHE A 309 1.92 -11.38 20.88
C PHE A 309 0.81 -10.33 20.82
N SER A 310 -0.43 -10.77 21.08
CA SER A 310 -1.63 -9.94 20.92
C SER A 310 -1.66 -8.69 21.79
N ASP A 311 -0.94 -8.67 22.92
CA ASP A 311 -0.81 -7.50 23.79
C ASP A 311 0.19 -6.45 23.26
N TRP A 312 0.97 -6.79 22.22
CA TRP A 312 1.94 -5.92 21.56
C TRP A 312 1.49 -5.51 20.16
N ASP A 313 0.44 -6.12 19.63
CA ASP A 313 -0.12 -5.79 18.33
C ASP A 313 -0.81 -4.43 18.35
N LYS A 314 -0.43 -3.60 17.37
CA LYS A 314 -0.98 -2.26 17.16
C LYS A 314 -1.82 -2.14 15.88
N TYR A 315 -1.68 -3.13 15.03
CA TYR A 315 -2.37 -3.30 13.76
C TYR A 315 -2.33 -4.80 13.43
N SER A 316 -3.33 -5.29 12.71
CA SER A 316 -3.45 -6.71 12.39
C SER A 316 -4.05 -6.93 11.00
N PHE A 317 -3.62 -8.01 10.37
CA PHE A 317 -4.10 -8.45 9.08
C PHE A 317 -4.61 -9.89 9.15
N PRO A 318 -5.58 -10.26 8.31
CA PRO A 318 -5.88 -11.66 8.08
C PRO A 318 -4.66 -12.42 7.58
N ASP A 319 -4.63 -13.72 7.85
CA ASP A 319 -3.49 -14.55 7.45
C ASP A 319 -3.28 -14.57 5.93
N SER A 320 -2.01 -14.65 5.53
CA SER A 320 -1.60 -14.88 4.14
C SER A 320 -2.01 -13.80 3.13
N VAL A 321 -2.45 -12.63 3.59
CA VAL A 321 -2.70 -11.49 2.69
C VAL A 321 -1.41 -11.10 1.95
N ARG A 322 -1.57 -10.72 0.69
CA ARG A 322 -0.51 -10.28 -0.22
C ARG A 322 -0.93 -8.99 -0.89
N HIS A 323 0.00 -8.39 -1.62
CA HIS A 323 -0.17 -7.19 -2.45
C HIS A 323 -1.61 -6.88 -2.88
N GLY A 324 -2.00 -5.63 -2.64
CA GLY A 324 -3.20 -5.05 -3.22
C GLY A 324 -3.23 -3.54 -3.08
N CYS A 325 -4.42 -2.98 -2.84
CA CYS A 325 -4.63 -1.57 -2.57
C CYS A 325 -5.56 -1.35 -1.38
N MET A 326 -5.29 -0.29 -0.63
CA MET A 326 -6.18 0.18 0.43
C MET A 326 -6.81 1.50 0.02
N ILE A 327 -8.12 1.63 0.24
CA ILE A 327 -8.88 2.86 -0.02
C ILE A 327 -9.79 3.18 1.16
N THR A 328 -10.08 4.46 1.33
CA THR A 328 -11.18 4.90 2.21
C THR A 328 -12.52 4.59 1.55
N ILE A 329 -13.47 4.11 2.34
CA ILE A 329 -14.87 3.94 1.93
C ILE A 329 -15.78 4.57 2.97
N SER A 330 -17.00 4.92 2.57
CA SER A 330 -18.01 5.39 3.52
C SER A 330 -18.47 4.26 4.44
N LYS A 331 -19.03 4.62 5.61
CA LYS A 331 -19.64 3.64 6.51
C LYS A 331 -20.75 2.82 5.84
N ALA A 332 -21.52 3.45 4.95
CA ALA A 332 -22.59 2.78 4.20
C ALA A 332 -22.03 1.75 3.20
N GLU A 333 -20.91 2.05 2.54
CA GLU A 333 -20.21 1.10 1.66
C GLU A 333 -19.64 -0.07 2.45
N TYR A 334 -19.03 0.20 3.62
CA TYR A 334 -18.59 -0.84 4.55
C TYR A 334 -19.73 -1.77 4.93
N ASP A 335 -20.87 -1.22 5.37
CA ASP A 335 -22.02 -2.01 5.80
C ASP A 335 -22.61 -2.83 4.65
N ARG A 336 -22.65 -2.27 3.44
CA ARG A 336 -23.10 -2.98 2.24
C ARG A 336 -22.18 -4.17 1.93
N LEU A 337 -20.85 -3.99 1.99
CA LEU A 337 -19.88 -5.05 1.76
C LEU A 337 -19.97 -6.14 2.84
N ALA A 338 -20.03 -5.74 4.11
CA ALA A 338 -20.15 -6.65 5.25
C ALA A 338 -21.47 -7.46 5.20
N ASN A 339 -22.58 -6.83 4.84
CA ASN A 339 -23.88 -7.51 4.71
C ASN A 339 -23.92 -8.47 3.50
N HIS A 340 -23.30 -8.10 2.38
CA HIS A 340 -23.32 -8.92 1.17
C HIS A 340 -22.39 -10.13 1.28
N PHE A 341 -21.15 -9.92 1.72
CA PHE A 341 -20.12 -10.97 1.76
C PHE A 341 -20.03 -11.69 3.11
N GLY A 342 -20.49 -11.07 4.20
CA GLY A 342 -20.23 -11.54 5.56
C GLY A 342 -18.84 -11.16 6.06
N LEU A 343 -18.74 -10.83 7.35
CA LEU A 343 -17.46 -10.66 8.06
C LEU A 343 -17.01 -12.01 8.60
N ASP A 344 -15.73 -12.30 8.44
CA ASP A 344 -15.11 -13.47 9.05
C ASP A 344 -14.88 -13.21 10.54
N GLU A 345 -15.04 -14.24 11.37
CA GLU A 345 -14.83 -14.18 12.82
C GLU A 345 -13.36 -14.02 13.22
#